data_AF-A0A397XNF8-F1
#
_entry.id   AF-A0A397XNF8-F1
#
_cell.length_a   1.000
_cell.length_b   1.000
_cell.length_c   1.000
_cell.angle_alpha   90.00
_cell.angle_beta   90.00
_cell.angle_gamma   90.00
#
_symmetry.space_group_name_H-M   'P 1'
#
loop_
_entity.id
_entity.type
_entity.pdbx_description
1 polymer ?
#
loop_
_entity_poly.entity_id
_entity_poly.type
_entity_poly.pdbx_seq_one_letter_code
_entity_poly.pdbx_strand_id
1 'polypeptide(L)'
;LIFIVCVLCSNADETIRHLFFECFFAVATWSRFCGRYMASPPASLQEVAGLCRQFQRSQTPCTVPVLKLLNQIIVYNLWRERNARIFRGEASNQEAFYRVVDRRMRDRLLSLSLLSNTAQSPSLLKLYFCFISPYS
;
A
#
# COMPACT_ATOMS: atom_id res chain seq x y z
N LEU A 1 -27.05 -3.54 -7.92
CA LEU A 1 -26.87 -2.40 -7.00
C LEU A 1 -25.58 -1.70 -7.38
N ILE A 2 -25.66 -0.62 -8.17
CA ILE A 2 -24.52 0.28 -8.36
C ILE A 2 -24.54 1.20 -7.14
N PHE A 3 -23.59 1.04 -6.24
CA PHE A 3 -23.39 1.99 -5.16
C PHE A 3 -22.83 3.26 -5.82
N ILE A 4 -23.65 4.30 -5.92
CA ILE A 4 -23.17 5.61 -6.35
C ILE A 4 -22.19 6.15 -5.31
N VAL A 5 -22.45 5.92 -4.01
CA VAL A 5 -21.60 6.34 -2.89
C VAL A 5 -20.60 5.25 -2.49
N CYS A 6 -19.35 5.63 -2.26
CA CYS A 6 -18.26 4.75 -1.82
C CYS A 6 -18.57 4.08 -0.49
N VAL A 7 -18.57 2.74 -0.48
CA VAL A 7 -18.86 1.93 0.73
C VAL A 7 -17.74 1.96 1.78
N LEU A 8 -16.56 2.48 1.42
CA LEU A 8 -15.44 2.60 2.35
C LEU A 8 -15.59 3.80 3.28
N CYS A 9 -16.07 4.93 2.75
CA CYS A 9 -16.17 6.20 3.48
C CYS A 9 -17.59 6.76 3.64
N SER A 10 -18.54 6.31 2.84
CA SER A 10 -19.93 6.80 2.82
C SER A 10 -20.07 8.31 2.56
N ASN A 11 -19.06 8.96 1.95
CA ASN A 11 -18.99 10.43 1.86
C ASN A 11 -18.85 11.00 0.44
N ALA A 12 -18.51 10.18 -0.55
CA ALA A 12 -18.33 10.64 -1.92
C ALA A 12 -18.63 9.52 -2.91
N ASP A 13 -18.77 9.87 -4.19
CA ASP A 13 -19.09 8.90 -5.22
C ASP A 13 -17.95 7.89 -5.43
N GLU A 14 -18.33 6.62 -5.62
CA GLU A 14 -17.38 5.55 -5.87
C GLU A 14 -16.82 5.65 -7.29
N THR A 15 -15.55 6.03 -7.39
CA THR A 15 -14.75 5.94 -8.62
C THR A 15 -13.48 5.15 -8.35
N ILE A 16 -12.82 4.62 -9.39
CA ILE A 16 -11.54 3.92 -9.23
C ILE A 16 -10.50 4.80 -8.52
N ARG A 17 -10.44 6.08 -8.92
CA ARG A 17 -9.54 7.07 -8.31
C ARG A 17 -9.87 7.29 -6.84
N HIS A 18 -11.15 7.50 -6.53
CA HIS A 18 -11.61 7.66 -5.16
C HIS A 18 -11.31 6.42 -4.31
N LEU A 19 -11.73 5.24 -4.76
CA LEU A 19 -11.62 3.98 -4.04
C LEU A 19 -10.18 3.66 -3.61
N PHE A 20 -9.20 3.96 -4.45
CA PHE A 20 -7.80 3.56 -4.22
C PHE A 20 -6.89 4.67 -3.70
N PHE A 21 -7.22 5.95 -3.94
CA PHE A 21 -6.29 7.05 -3.66
C PHE A 21 -6.91 8.27 -2.97
N GLU A 22 -8.21 8.56 -3.14
CA GLU A 22 -8.81 9.81 -2.57
C GLU A 22 -9.77 9.55 -1.40
N CYS A 23 -10.28 8.33 -1.26
CA CYS A 23 -11.14 7.92 -0.16
C CYS A 23 -10.39 8.09 1.17
N PHE A 24 -11.02 8.69 2.19
CA PHE A 24 -10.35 8.90 3.48
C PHE A 24 -9.79 7.59 4.06
N PHE A 25 -10.49 6.47 3.85
CA PHE A 25 -10.05 5.14 4.30
C PHE A 25 -8.78 4.69 3.56
N ALA A 26 -8.73 4.92 2.25
CA ALA A 26 -7.56 4.62 1.41
C ALA A 26 -6.39 5.56 1.75
N VAL A 27 -6.62 6.87 1.80
CA VAL A 27 -5.62 7.87 2.18
C VAL A 27 -5.02 7.55 3.54
N ALA A 28 -5.85 7.29 4.55
CA ALA A 28 -5.38 6.94 5.88
C ALA A 28 -4.60 5.61 5.91
N THR A 29 -4.85 4.69 4.97
CA THR A 29 -4.03 3.47 4.80
C THR A 29 -2.67 3.84 4.25
N TRP A 30 -2.63 4.58 3.14
CA TRP A 30 -1.39 5.04 2.50
C TRP A 30 -0.51 5.84 3.47
N SER A 31 -1.11 6.72 4.28
CA SER A 31 -0.41 7.53 5.28
C SER A 31 0.38 6.69 6.29
N ARG A 32 -0.08 5.47 6.62
CA ARG A 32 0.64 4.57 7.54
C ARG A 32 1.93 4.00 6.93
N PHE A 33 2.10 4.10 5.62
CA PHE A 33 3.30 3.66 4.90
C PHE A 33 4.11 4.83 4.33
N CYS A 34 3.71 6.07 4.64
CA CYS A 34 4.52 7.25 4.41
C CYS A 34 5.68 7.31 5.41
N GLY A 35 6.78 7.90 4.98
CA GLY A 35 8.02 7.97 5.75
C GLY A 35 9.17 8.44 4.88
N ARG A 36 10.38 7.94 5.14
CA ARG A 36 11.63 8.40 4.51
C ARG A 36 11.60 8.42 2.97
N TYR A 37 10.88 7.47 2.37
CA TYR A 37 10.82 7.30 0.91
C TYR A 37 9.46 7.68 0.32
N MET A 38 8.49 8.12 1.12
CA MET A 38 7.18 8.55 0.59
C MET A 38 6.62 9.61 1.53
N ALA A 39 6.84 10.88 1.19
CA ALA A 39 6.52 12.01 2.06
C ALA A 39 5.00 12.17 2.31
N SER A 40 4.19 11.81 1.32
CA SER A 40 2.73 11.89 1.39
C SER A 40 2.08 10.72 0.67
N PRO A 41 0.82 10.38 1.01
CA PRO A 41 0.03 9.42 0.25
C PRO A 41 -0.01 9.81 -1.23
N PRO A 42 0.14 8.84 -2.16
CA PRO A 42 -0.05 9.11 -3.57
C PRO A 42 -1.53 9.38 -3.86
N ALA A 43 -1.85 10.42 -4.63
CA ALA A 43 -3.22 10.71 -5.06
C ALA A 43 -3.60 9.95 -6.35
N SER A 44 -2.65 9.25 -6.99
CA SER A 44 -2.91 8.48 -8.21
C SER A 44 -1.87 7.38 -8.45
N LEU A 45 -2.19 6.45 -9.36
CA LEU A 45 -1.24 5.46 -9.85
C LEU A 45 -0.06 6.11 -10.59
N GLN A 46 -0.31 7.23 -11.26
CA GLN A 46 0.70 8.00 -11.98
C GLN A 46 1.76 8.58 -11.03
N GLU A 47 1.36 9.01 -9.83
CA GLU A 47 2.29 9.44 -8.79
C GLU A 47 3.13 8.28 -8.24
N VAL A 48 2.52 7.11 -7.98
CA VAL A 48 3.27 5.90 -7.61
C VAL A 48 4.31 5.55 -8.67
N ALA A 49 3.94 5.64 -9.95
CA ALA A 49 4.87 5.42 -11.06
C ALA A 49 5.95 6.51 -11.13
N GLY A 50 5.63 7.76 -10.81
CA GLY A 50 6.56 8.87 -10.68
C GLY A 50 7.62 8.60 -9.61
N LEU A 51 7.20 8.19 -8.42
CA LEU A 51 8.08 7.78 -7.32
C LEU A 51 9.00 6.62 -7.74
N CYS A 52 8.45 5.60 -8.43
CA CYS A 52 9.27 4.51 -8.97
C CYS A 52 10.38 5.04 -9.91
N ARG A 53 10.06 5.96 -10.84
CA ARG A 53 11.03 6.56 -11.76
C ARG A 53 12.07 7.43 -11.04
N GLN A 54 11.69 8.09 -9.94
CA GLN A 54 12.61 8.86 -9.12
C GLN A 54 13.61 7.94 -8.42
N PHE A 55 13.13 6.85 -7.82
CA PHE A 55 14.01 5.92 -7.12
C PHE A 55 14.99 5.18 -8.02
N GLN A 56 14.58 4.84 -9.23
CA GLN A 56 15.47 4.27 -10.25
C GLN A 56 16.70 5.15 -10.52
N ARG A 57 16.56 6.49 -10.44
CA ARG A 57 17.67 7.43 -10.64
C ARG A 57 18.55 7.61 -9.40
N SER A 58 18.05 7.27 -8.21
CA SER A 58 18.69 7.56 -6.91
C SER A 58 19.65 6.47 -6.39
N GLN A 59 19.97 5.43 -7.18
CA GLN A 59 20.77 4.27 -6.76
C GLN A 59 20.26 3.56 -5.49
N THR A 60 18.94 3.57 -5.24
CA THR A 60 18.30 2.77 -4.19
C THR A 60 17.56 1.57 -4.82
N PRO A 61 18.26 0.55 -5.36
CA PRO A 61 17.66 -0.43 -6.28
C PRO A 61 16.49 -1.23 -5.67
N CYS A 62 16.50 -1.42 -4.36
CA CYS A 62 15.50 -2.22 -3.65
C CYS A 62 14.23 -1.44 -3.25
N THR A 63 14.15 -0.11 -3.43
CA THR A 63 12.97 0.69 -3.08
C THR A 63 11.84 0.56 -4.10
N VAL A 64 12.18 0.41 -5.39
CA VAL A 64 11.20 0.29 -6.48
C VAL A 64 10.37 -1.00 -6.37
N PRO A 65 10.96 -2.19 -6.13
CA PRO A 65 10.18 -3.41 -5.91
C PRO A 65 9.27 -3.32 -4.69
N VAL A 66 9.77 -2.72 -3.59
CA VAL A 66 9.00 -2.53 -2.35
C VAL A 66 7.78 -1.62 -2.60
N LEU A 67 7.97 -0.49 -3.29
CA LEU A 67 6.87 0.42 -3.61
C LEU A 67 5.83 -0.22 -4.55
N LYS A 68 6.28 -0.96 -5.57
CA LYS A 68 5.38 -1.70 -6.47
C LYS A 68 4.56 -2.74 -5.71
N LEU A 69 5.20 -3.50 -4.83
CA LEU A 69 4.54 -4.52 -4.01
C LEU A 69 3.55 -3.87 -3.02
N LEU A 70 3.94 -2.77 -2.37
CA LEU A 70 3.07 -2.02 -1.47
C LEU A 70 1.80 -1.55 -2.19
N ASN A 71 1.95 -0.95 -3.37
CA ASN A 71 0.82 -0.51 -4.19
C ASN A 71 -0.11 -1.68 -4.56
N GLN A 72 0.45 -2.81 -5.00
CA GLN A 72 -0.33 -4.01 -5.31
C GLN A 72 -1.11 -4.52 -4.09
N ILE A 73 -0.47 -4.60 -2.93
CA ILE A 73 -1.10 -5.11 -1.70
C ILE A 73 -2.19 -4.15 -1.22
N ILE A 74 -1.97 -2.84 -1.21
CA ILE A 74 -2.98 -1.86 -0.79
C ILE A 74 -4.19 -1.91 -1.71
N VAL A 75 -4.00 -1.78 -3.02
CA VAL A 75 -5.09 -1.80 -4.01
C VAL A 75 -5.91 -3.09 -3.91
N TYR A 76 -5.23 -4.25 -3.82
CA TYR A 76 -5.91 -5.53 -3.68
C TYR A 76 -6.72 -5.64 -2.39
N ASN A 77 -6.17 -5.17 -1.25
CA ASN A 77 -6.90 -5.23 0.01
C ASN A 77 -8.05 -4.24 0.07
N LEU A 78 -7.92 -3.03 -0.48
CA LEU A 78 -9.03 -2.06 -0.58
C LEU A 78 -10.18 -2.64 -1.41
N TRP A 79 -9.86 -3.27 -2.53
CA TRP A 79 -10.86 -3.97 -3.34
C TRP A 79 -11.54 -5.12 -2.56
N ARG A 80 -10.77 -5.91 -1.81
CA ARG A 80 -11.31 -6.99 -0.97
C ARG A 80 -12.20 -6.47 0.15
N GLU A 81 -11.81 -5.39 0.82
CA GLU A 81 -12.58 -4.74 1.88
C GLU A 81 -13.90 -4.19 1.33
N ARG A 82 -13.85 -3.49 0.19
CA ARG A 82 -15.06 -3.04 -0.53
C ARG A 82 -16.02 -4.21 -0.80
N ASN A 83 -15.50 -5.31 -1.35
CA ASN A 83 -16.33 -6.47 -1.65
C ASN A 83 -16.85 -7.16 -0.38
N ALA A 84 -16.09 -7.16 0.72
CA ALA A 84 -16.55 -7.66 2.01
C ALA A 84 -17.77 -6.88 2.52
N ARG A 85 -17.69 -5.54 2.45
CA ARG A 85 -18.79 -4.66 2.86
C ARG A 85 -20.03 -4.84 1.99
N ILE A 86 -19.86 -4.98 0.68
CA ILE A 86 -20.98 -5.14 -0.27
C ILE A 86 -21.64 -6.52 -0.14
N PHE A 87 -20.86 -7.60 -0.17
CA PHE A 87 -21.39 -8.95 -0.35
C PHE A 87 -21.55 -9.74 0.95
N ARG A 88 -20.86 -9.33 2.02
CA ARG A 88 -20.93 -10.00 3.33
C ARG A 88 -21.40 -9.09 4.46
N GLY A 89 -21.52 -7.78 4.23
CA GLY A 89 -21.83 -6.83 5.29
C GLY A 89 -20.73 -6.70 6.34
N GLU A 90 -19.52 -7.16 6.03
CA GLU A 90 -18.38 -7.15 6.95
C GLU A 90 -17.52 -5.89 6.70
N ALA A 91 -17.28 -5.10 7.75
CA ALA A 91 -16.42 -3.94 7.69
C ALA A 91 -15.30 -4.03 8.72
N SER A 92 -14.06 -3.96 8.25
CA SER A 92 -12.89 -3.83 9.12
C SER A 92 -12.72 -2.37 9.54
N ASN A 93 -12.34 -2.15 10.79
CA ASN A 93 -11.86 -0.83 11.20
C ASN A 93 -10.46 -0.56 10.60
N GLN A 94 -10.04 0.70 10.64
CA GLN A 94 -8.80 1.16 10.00
C GLN A 94 -7.55 0.43 10.53
N GLU A 95 -7.48 0.17 11.82
CA GLU A 95 -6.32 -0.48 12.46
C GLU A 95 -6.25 -1.97 12.10
N ALA A 96 -7.38 -2.67 12.09
CA ALA A 96 -7.45 -4.06 11.66
C ALA A 96 -7.06 -4.20 10.18
N PHE A 97 -7.54 -3.30 9.32
CA PHE A 97 -7.19 -3.27 7.90
C PHE A 97 -5.68 -3.01 7.69
N TYR A 98 -5.12 -2.03 8.39
CA TYR A 98 -3.69 -1.74 8.37
C TYR A 98 -2.85 -2.96 8.73
N ARG A 99 -3.20 -3.67 9.82
CA ARG A 99 -2.48 -4.88 10.26
C ARG A 99 -2.50 -5.99 9.19
N VAL A 100 -3.61 -6.14 8.47
CA VAL A 100 -3.70 -7.10 7.35
C VAL A 100 -2.76 -6.72 6.21
N VAL A 101 -2.70 -5.43 5.86
CA VAL A 101 -1.81 -4.93 4.80
C VAL A 101 -0.34 -5.07 5.20
N ASP A 102 0.02 -4.63 6.42
CA ASP A 102 1.39 -4.71 6.96
C ASP A 102 1.87 -6.17 7.06
N ARG A 103 1.05 -7.07 7.60
CA ARG A 103 1.37 -8.50 7.65
C ARG A 103 1.60 -9.09 6.26
N ARG A 104 0.71 -8.80 5.30
CA ARG A 104 0.86 -9.28 3.91
C ARG A 104 2.15 -8.78 3.26
N MET A 105 2.53 -7.55 3.55
CA MET A 105 3.77 -6.98 3.04
C MET A 105 4.97 -7.72 3.62
N ARG A 106 5.03 -7.93 4.94
CA ARG A 106 6.09 -8.70 5.60
C ARG A 106 6.18 -10.12 5.07
N ASP A 107 5.06 -10.84 4.98
CA ASP A 107 5.01 -12.23 4.51
C ASP A 107 5.54 -12.35 3.08
N ARG A 108 5.19 -11.40 2.20
CA ARG A 108 5.68 -11.37 0.81
C ARG A 108 7.16 -11.02 0.73
N LEU A 109 7.63 -10.03 1.50
CA LEU A 109 9.04 -9.66 1.52
C LEU A 109 9.92 -10.79 2.09
N LEU A 110 9.46 -11.47 3.13
CA LEU A 110 10.12 -12.66 3.68
C LEU A 110 10.20 -13.77 2.62
N SER A 111 9.08 -14.08 1.97
CA SER A 111 9.03 -15.10 0.92
C SER A 111 10.01 -14.78 -0.23
N LEU A 112 10.06 -13.54 -0.68
CA LEU A 112 10.99 -13.10 -1.73
C LEU A 112 12.45 -13.16 -1.27
N SER A 113 12.72 -12.82 -0.01
CA SER A 113 14.08 -12.88 0.57
C SER A 113 14.59 -14.32 0.69
N LEU A 114 13.70 -15.29 0.96
CA LEU A 114 14.03 -16.72 0.99
C LEU A 114 14.33 -17.30 -0.40
N LEU A 115 13.73 -16.73 -1.45
CA LEU A 115 13.97 -17.15 -2.83
C LEU A 115 15.28 -16.54 -3.40
N SER A 116 15.70 -15.39 -2.90
CA SER A 116 16.97 -14.77 -3.26
C SER A 116 18.12 -15.37 -2.45
N ASN A 117 18.66 -16.50 -2.88
CA ASN A 117 19.79 -17.19 -2.24
C ASN A 117 21.15 -16.48 -2.46
N THR A 118 21.22 -15.16 -2.34
CA THR A 118 22.47 -14.39 -2.51
C THR A 118 22.78 -13.57 -1.27
N ALA A 119 23.91 -13.92 -0.62
CA ALA A 119 24.43 -13.39 0.64
C ALA A 119 24.80 -11.89 0.64
N GLN A 120 24.28 -11.06 -0.28
CA GLN A 120 24.79 -9.70 -0.51
C GLN A 120 23.74 -8.63 -0.87
N SER A 121 22.44 -8.91 -0.77
CA SER A 121 21.42 -7.85 -0.94
C SER A 121 20.87 -7.39 0.42
N PRO A 122 20.73 -6.08 0.66
CA PRO A 122 20.13 -5.57 1.89
C PRO A 122 18.71 -6.15 1.99
N SER A 123 18.39 -6.80 3.10
CA SER A 123 17.11 -7.51 3.23
C SER A 123 15.96 -6.56 2.90
N LEU A 124 15.10 -6.95 1.95
CA LEU A 124 13.95 -6.14 1.52
C LEU A 124 13.04 -5.79 2.71
N LEU A 125 13.02 -6.66 3.72
CA LEU A 125 12.35 -6.43 4.99
C LEU A 125 12.95 -5.25 5.79
N LYS A 126 14.27 -5.16 5.91
CA LYS A 126 14.96 -4.03 6.56
C LYS A 126 14.68 -2.71 5.84
N LEU A 127 14.64 -2.72 4.51
CA LEU A 127 14.27 -1.53 3.73
C LEU A 127 12.80 -1.15 3.93
N TYR A 128 11.90 -2.14 4.00
CA TYR A 128 10.50 -1.90 4.32
C TYR A 128 10.33 -1.26 5.70
N PHE A 129 11.12 -1.65 6.70
CA PHE A 129 11.15 -0.96 7.98
C PHE A 129 11.63 0.49 7.86
N CYS A 130 12.62 0.78 7.01
CA CYS A 130 13.02 2.17 6.71
C CYS A 130 11.94 2.97 5.96
N PHE A 131 11.01 2.32 5.24
CA PHE A 131 9.86 3.00 4.63
C PHE A 131 8.85 3.47 5.68
N ILE A 132 8.64 2.69 6.74
CA ILE A 132 7.58 2.93 7.75
C ILE A 132 8.11 3.69 8.97
N SER A 133 9.40 3.56 9.29
CA SER A 133 10.01 4.24 10.43
C SER A 133 10.45 5.66 10.05
N PRO A 134 9.92 6.71 10.71
CA PRO A 134 10.37 8.08 10.48
C PRO A 134 11.80 8.37 11.02
N TYR A 135 12.41 7.45 11.79
CA TYR A 135 13.66 7.71 12.53
C TYR A 135 14.75 6.64 12.36
N SER A 136 14.80 5.92 11.24
CA SER A 136 15.86 4.90 10.98
C SER A 136 16.90 5.35 9.97
#